data_AF-A0A7V2KQN1-F1
#
_entry.id   AF-A0A7V2KQN1-F1
#
_cell.length_a   1.000
_cell.length_b   1.000
_cell.length_c   1.000
_cell.angle_alpha   90.00
_cell.angle_beta   90.00
_cell.angle_gamma   90.00
#
_symmetry.space_group_name_H-M   'P 1'
#
loop_
_entity.id
_entity.type
_entity.pdbx_description
1 polymer ?
#
loop_
_entity_poly.entity_id
_entity_poly.type
_entity_poly.pdbx_seq_one_letter_code
_entity_poly.pdbx_strand_id
1 'polypeptide(L)'
;MEYETIIGLEVHAQLKTGSKMFCRCSTGYASSDANTHVCPVCLGMPGVLPTINRQAVEFTMLTALALNCTVSEYTKFDRKNYPYPDLMKGYQISQYDNPIGYKGWLNIEVGGRKKRAGITRVHLEEDVAKLVHRTSIDGGSCSLVDVNRSGVPLMEIVGEPDLRSPEEAREYLVKLRSILQYLGVSTANMEEGSFRCDANISIRPEGSSESLAKVEVKNMNSFKAVYHALAYEEKRQRKAAAQGKKLIQETRGWVEEEVKTVSQRSKEYAHDYRYFPEPDLPPMAIDSRHVEELKERLPELPEARRDRLLSQYGLSLYDADLLTASRAMADYFEDCL
;
A
#
# COMPACT_ATOMS: atom_id res chain seq x y z
N MET A 1 7.90 12.48 -31.52
CA MET A 1 6.71 11.74 -31.06
C MET A 1 6.49 12.14 -29.62
N GLU A 2 5.33 12.68 -29.33
CA GLU A 2 4.92 12.92 -27.95
C GLU A 2 4.44 11.60 -27.33
N TYR A 3 4.80 11.40 -26.07
CA TYR A 3 4.40 10.23 -25.30
C TYR A 3 3.58 10.70 -24.10
N GLU A 4 2.58 9.93 -23.72
CA GLU A 4 1.87 10.05 -22.45
C GLU A 4 2.48 9.07 -21.43
N THR A 5 2.63 9.52 -20.19
CA THR A 5 3.12 8.71 -19.07
C THR A 5 1.93 8.01 -18.41
N ILE A 6 2.07 6.72 -18.09
CA ILE A 6 1.04 5.94 -17.41
C ILE A 6 1.65 5.34 -16.14
N ILE A 7 1.05 5.66 -15.00
CA ILE A 7 1.50 5.23 -13.69
C ILE A 7 0.36 4.52 -12.96
N GLY A 8 0.69 3.38 -12.34
CA GLY A 8 -0.16 2.68 -11.37
C GLY A 8 0.64 2.42 -10.08
N LEU A 9 -0.02 2.47 -8.93
CA LEU A 9 0.64 2.36 -7.63
C LEU A 9 0.09 1.15 -6.85
N GLU A 10 1.00 0.42 -6.21
CA GLU A 10 0.71 -0.68 -5.30
C GLU A 10 1.15 -0.25 -3.90
N VAL A 11 0.18 0.05 -3.03
CA VAL A 11 0.44 0.63 -1.72
C VAL A 11 0.17 -0.40 -0.64
N HIS A 12 1.15 -0.64 0.22
CA HIS A 12 1.02 -1.51 1.38
C HIS A 12 1.00 -0.68 2.66
N ALA A 13 -0.08 -0.78 3.44
CA ALA A 13 -0.26 -0.07 4.70
C ALA A 13 -0.38 -1.07 5.86
N GLN A 14 0.53 -1.00 6.83
CA GLN A 14 0.42 -1.79 8.05
C GLN A 14 -0.76 -1.29 8.90
N LEU A 15 -1.62 -2.19 9.34
CA LEU A 15 -2.78 -1.84 10.14
C LEU A 15 -2.40 -1.70 11.61
N LYS A 16 -2.98 -0.70 12.27
CA LYS A 16 -2.77 -0.37 13.69
C LYS A 16 -3.66 -1.24 14.60
N THR A 17 -3.54 -2.55 14.47
CA THR A 17 -4.29 -3.52 15.31
C THR A 17 -3.56 -3.81 16.62
N GLY A 18 -4.26 -4.34 17.62
CA GLY A 18 -3.63 -4.77 18.88
C GLY A 18 -2.87 -6.09 18.79
N SER A 19 -3.27 -6.98 17.88
CA SER A 19 -2.63 -8.28 17.63
C SER A 19 -2.30 -8.49 16.16
N LYS A 20 -1.44 -9.46 15.87
CA LYS A 20 -1.09 -9.91 14.52
C LYS A 20 -2.31 -10.42 13.74
N MET A 21 -2.12 -10.62 12.43
CA MET A 21 -3.18 -10.98 11.48
C MET A 21 -3.73 -12.39 11.71
N PHE A 22 -2.84 -13.32 12.04
CA PHE A 22 -3.16 -14.75 12.13
C PHE A 22 -2.82 -15.36 13.50
N CYS A 23 -2.41 -14.56 14.48
CA CYS A 23 -2.10 -15.02 15.83
C CYS A 23 -2.26 -13.90 16.87
N ARG A 24 -2.11 -14.24 18.15
CA ARG A 24 -2.35 -13.31 19.28
C ARG A 24 -1.16 -12.45 19.70
N CYS A 25 0.00 -12.57 19.03
CA CYS A 25 1.16 -11.74 19.34
C CYS A 25 0.83 -10.26 19.12
N SER A 26 1.45 -9.39 19.93
CA SER A 26 1.34 -7.94 19.78
C SER A 26 2.01 -7.46 18.48
N THR A 27 1.50 -6.36 17.94
CA THR A 27 2.07 -5.59 16.82
C THR A 27 2.96 -4.44 17.28
N GLY A 28 3.05 -4.20 18.60
CA GLY A 28 3.85 -3.13 19.22
C GLY A 28 5.35 -3.46 19.27
N TYR A 29 5.95 -3.87 18.16
CA TYR A 29 7.32 -4.39 18.11
C TYR A 29 8.38 -3.34 17.80
N ALA A 30 8.02 -2.14 17.31
CA ALA A 30 8.96 -1.19 16.72
C ALA A 30 10.14 -0.79 17.63
N SER A 31 9.91 -0.72 18.95
CA SER A 31 10.91 -0.39 19.96
C SER A 31 11.34 -1.60 20.82
N SER A 32 11.05 -2.81 20.38
CA SER A 32 11.33 -4.05 21.12
C SER A 32 12.58 -4.75 20.59
N ASP A 33 13.21 -5.58 21.43
CA ASP A 33 14.32 -6.42 21.01
C ASP A 33 13.86 -7.44 19.95
N ALA A 34 14.81 -7.86 19.11
CA ALA A 34 14.56 -8.80 18.02
C ALA A 34 13.93 -10.11 18.53
N ASN A 35 12.96 -10.64 17.79
CA ASN A 35 12.31 -11.92 18.06
C ASN A 35 11.60 -12.04 19.44
N THR A 36 11.05 -10.95 19.98
CA THR A 36 10.30 -10.94 21.25
C THR A 36 8.78 -11.01 21.08
N HIS A 37 8.25 -10.55 19.95
CA HIS A 37 6.83 -10.57 19.60
C HIS A 37 6.49 -11.76 18.70
N VAL A 38 6.84 -12.96 19.14
CA VAL A 38 6.76 -14.18 18.33
C VAL A 38 5.96 -15.28 19.02
N CYS A 39 5.42 -16.20 18.22
CA CYS A 39 4.78 -17.43 18.68
C CYS A 39 4.94 -18.51 17.60
N PRO A 40 4.60 -19.78 17.88
CA PRO A 40 4.72 -20.86 16.90
C PRO A 40 4.06 -20.55 15.54
N VAL A 41 2.90 -19.88 15.54
CA VAL A 41 2.16 -19.54 14.31
C VAL A 41 2.96 -18.60 13.41
N CYS A 42 3.42 -17.45 13.92
CA CYS A 42 4.14 -16.48 13.11
C CYS A 42 5.61 -16.87 12.87
N LEU A 43 6.14 -17.83 13.63
CA LEU A 43 7.42 -18.48 13.35
C LEU A 43 7.31 -19.59 12.28
N GLY A 44 6.09 -19.95 11.84
CA GLY A 44 5.88 -21.02 10.86
C GLY A 44 6.29 -22.40 11.40
N MET A 45 6.14 -22.65 12.69
CA MET A 45 6.51 -23.93 13.30
C MET A 45 5.58 -25.07 12.83
N PRO A 46 6.05 -26.33 12.82
CA PRO A 46 5.20 -27.46 12.45
C PRO A 46 3.95 -27.60 13.33
N GLY A 47 2.80 -27.89 12.72
CA GLY A 47 1.54 -28.20 13.42
C GLY A 47 0.70 -26.99 13.86
N VAL A 48 1.04 -25.78 13.41
CA VAL A 48 0.33 -24.55 13.77
C VAL A 48 -0.76 -24.21 12.75
N LEU A 49 -1.79 -23.48 13.18
CA LEU A 49 -2.89 -23.01 12.33
C LEU A 49 -3.10 -21.49 12.50
N PRO A 50 -3.39 -20.75 11.42
CA PRO A 50 -3.73 -19.33 11.47
C PRO A 50 -5.13 -19.08 12.07
N THR A 51 -5.35 -17.90 12.66
CA THR A 51 -6.70 -17.45 13.08
C THR A 51 -6.88 -15.98 12.73
N ILE A 52 -7.90 -15.67 11.93
CA ILE A 52 -8.14 -14.34 11.35
C ILE A 52 -8.39 -13.29 12.42
N ASN A 53 -7.71 -12.16 12.30
CA ASN A 53 -7.92 -10.99 13.13
C ASN A 53 -9.15 -10.18 12.66
N ARG A 54 -10.21 -10.19 13.48
CA ARG A 54 -11.45 -9.44 13.21
C ARG A 54 -11.22 -7.94 13.01
N GLN A 55 -10.38 -7.31 13.83
CA GLN A 55 -10.11 -5.87 13.74
C GLN A 55 -9.42 -5.51 12.42
N ALA A 56 -8.51 -6.37 11.94
CA ALA A 56 -7.86 -6.15 10.64
C ALA A 56 -8.89 -6.17 9.49
N VAL A 57 -9.83 -7.11 9.51
CA VAL A 57 -10.93 -7.18 8.53
C VAL A 57 -11.80 -5.92 8.59
N GLU A 58 -12.21 -5.49 9.78
CA GLU A 58 -12.99 -4.24 9.97
C GLU A 58 -12.25 -3.00 9.45
N PHE A 59 -10.95 -2.88 9.71
CA PHE A 59 -10.12 -1.76 9.22
C PHE A 59 -10.00 -1.75 7.69
N THR A 60 -9.87 -2.92 7.07
CA THR A 60 -9.83 -3.03 5.61
C THR A 60 -11.19 -2.72 4.99
N MET A 61 -12.31 -3.15 5.59
CA MET A 61 -13.65 -2.77 5.13
C MET A 61 -13.90 -1.26 5.24
N LEU A 62 -13.53 -0.64 6.37
CA LEU A 62 -13.61 0.82 6.54
C LEU A 62 -12.79 1.57 5.49
N THR A 63 -11.58 1.09 5.20
CA THR A 63 -10.74 1.68 4.15
C THR A 63 -11.37 1.52 2.78
N ALA A 64 -11.89 0.33 2.45
CA ALA A 64 -12.57 0.08 1.19
C ALA A 64 -13.77 1.03 1.00
N LEU A 65 -14.59 1.23 2.03
CA LEU A 65 -15.70 2.18 2.01
C LEU A 65 -15.23 3.63 1.81
N ALA A 66 -14.18 4.06 2.52
CA ALA A 66 -13.60 5.40 2.36
C ALA A 66 -13.01 5.65 0.96
N LEU A 67 -12.53 4.59 0.32
CA LEU A 67 -12.04 4.59 -1.06
C LEU A 67 -13.13 4.31 -2.09
N ASN A 68 -14.41 4.42 -1.70
CA ASN A 68 -15.58 4.22 -2.55
C ASN A 68 -15.60 2.85 -3.26
N CYS A 69 -14.94 1.83 -2.70
CA CYS A 69 -14.94 0.47 -3.23
C CYS A 69 -16.28 -0.21 -2.95
N THR A 70 -16.61 -1.19 -3.79
CA THR A 70 -17.61 -2.20 -3.44
C THR A 70 -16.96 -3.18 -2.45
N VAL A 71 -17.58 -3.39 -1.29
CA VAL A 71 -17.17 -4.42 -0.33
C VAL A 71 -17.77 -5.76 -0.77
N SER A 72 -16.94 -6.79 -0.83
CA SER A 72 -17.38 -8.12 -1.26
C SER A 72 -18.28 -8.78 -0.20
N GLU A 73 -19.34 -9.47 -0.61
CA GLU A 73 -20.16 -10.32 0.28
C GLU A 73 -19.44 -11.63 0.66
N TYR A 74 -18.46 -12.02 -0.16
CA TYR A 74 -17.70 -13.25 -0.01
C TYR A 74 -16.22 -12.98 -0.26
N THR A 75 -15.36 -13.44 0.63
CA THR A 75 -13.92 -13.29 0.49
C THR A 75 -13.19 -14.49 1.07
N LYS A 76 -11.97 -14.74 0.62
CA LYS A 76 -11.14 -15.85 1.11
C LYS A 76 -9.68 -15.42 1.20
N PHE A 77 -8.90 -16.18 1.94
CA PHE A 77 -7.45 -16.07 1.95
C PHE A 77 -6.84 -17.09 1.00
N ASP A 78 -5.68 -16.77 0.46
CA ASP A 78 -4.90 -17.53 -0.50
C ASP A 78 -3.43 -17.59 -0.05
N ARG A 79 -2.75 -18.66 -0.41
CA ARG A 79 -1.29 -18.78 -0.24
C ARG A 79 -0.57 -18.24 -1.46
N LYS A 80 0.26 -17.22 -1.26
CA LYS A 80 1.25 -16.71 -2.23
C LYS A 80 2.59 -17.37 -1.95
N ASN A 81 3.00 -18.32 -2.78
CA ASN A 81 4.13 -19.21 -2.50
C ASN A 81 5.43 -18.68 -3.10
N TYR A 82 6.42 -18.35 -2.26
CA TYR A 82 7.78 -18.00 -2.69
C TYR A 82 8.78 -18.24 -1.56
N PRO A 83 9.92 -18.91 -1.80
CA PRO A 83 10.92 -19.08 -0.76
C PRO A 83 11.74 -17.79 -0.59
N TYR A 84 11.74 -17.25 0.63
CA TYR A 84 12.66 -16.17 1.00
C TYR A 84 12.94 -16.22 2.53
N PRO A 85 14.15 -15.83 3.01
CA PRO A 85 14.51 -16.01 4.42
C PRO A 85 13.65 -15.26 5.44
N ASP A 86 12.94 -14.21 5.04
CA ASP A 86 12.00 -13.47 5.90
C ASP A 86 10.58 -14.04 5.92
N LEU A 87 10.30 -15.02 5.06
CA LEU A 87 8.99 -15.63 4.92
C LEU A 87 8.95 -16.97 5.63
N MET A 88 8.62 -16.92 6.93
CA MET A 88 8.74 -18.04 7.86
C MET A 88 8.00 -19.32 7.43
N LYS A 89 6.87 -19.19 6.74
CA LYS A 89 6.04 -20.33 6.31
C LYS A 89 6.41 -20.88 4.93
N GLY A 90 7.28 -20.19 4.18
CA GLY A 90 7.51 -20.46 2.75
C GLY A 90 6.36 -20.03 1.82
N TYR A 91 5.30 -19.46 2.39
CA TYR A 91 4.19 -18.79 1.71
C TYR A 91 3.68 -17.63 2.56
N GLN A 92 3.13 -16.62 1.89
CA GLN A 92 2.45 -15.49 2.52
C GLN A 92 0.93 -15.72 2.39
N ILE A 93 0.20 -15.64 3.50
CA ILE A 93 -1.26 -15.62 3.45
C ILE A 93 -1.69 -14.22 3.00
N SER A 94 -2.34 -14.14 1.84
CA SER A 94 -2.85 -12.93 1.20
C SER A 94 -4.25 -13.20 0.66
N GLN A 95 -4.76 -12.38 -0.25
CA GLN A 95 -5.98 -12.66 -1.00
C GLN A 95 -5.67 -12.49 -2.49
N TYR A 96 -6.24 -13.31 -3.35
CA TYR A 96 -5.99 -13.20 -4.78
C TYR A 96 -7.22 -12.72 -5.56
N ASP A 97 -8.14 -13.60 -5.91
CA ASP A 97 -9.28 -13.34 -6.80
C ASP A 97 -10.52 -12.78 -6.09
N ASN A 98 -10.62 -12.92 -4.76
CA ASN A 98 -11.74 -12.38 -3.97
C ASN A 98 -11.27 -11.40 -2.87
N PRO A 99 -10.79 -10.19 -3.23
CA PRO A 99 -10.38 -9.18 -2.26
C PRO A 99 -11.57 -8.65 -1.44
N ILE A 100 -11.29 -8.01 -0.29
CA ILE A 100 -12.33 -7.41 0.56
C ILE A 100 -13.02 -6.23 -0.15
N GLY A 101 -12.26 -5.35 -0.79
CA GLY A 101 -12.77 -4.21 -1.55
C GLY A 101 -12.34 -4.26 -3.01
N TYR A 102 -13.20 -3.88 -3.94
CA TYR A 102 -12.87 -3.78 -5.36
C TYR A 102 -13.60 -2.63 -6.06
N LYS A 103 -13.08 -2.20 -7.21
CA LYS A 103 -13.68 -1.15 -8.08
C LYS A 103 -14.04 0.13 -7.33
N GLY A 104 -13.07 0.68 -6.61
CA GLY A 104 -13.19 1.98 -5.95
C GLY A 104 -12.60 3.13 -6.75
N TRP A 105 -12.49 4.27 -6.10
CA TRP A 105 -11.84 5.44 -6.67
C TRP A 105 -11.45 6.46 -5.59
N LEU A 106 -10.43 7.24 -5.90
CA LEU A 106 -9.93 8.36 -5.11
C LEU A 106 -9.86 9.60 -6.01
N ASN A 107 -10.44 10.72 -5.57
CA ASN A 107 -10.21 12.00 -6.24
C ASN A 107 -8.80 12.51 -5.90
N ILE A 108 -8.09 13.14 -6.81
CA ILE A 108 -6.84 13.84 -6.56
C ILE A 108 -6.92 15.22 -7.21
N GLU A 109 -6.15 16.18 -6.73
CA GLU A 109 -6.11 17.52 -7.29
C GLU A 109 -4.67 17.95 -7.56
N VAL A 110 -4.38 18.30 -8.81
CA VAL A 110 -3.05 18.79 -9.23
C VAL A 110 -3.24 20.05 -10.06
N GLY A 111 -2.60 21.15 -9.66
CA GLY A 111 -2.69 22.43 -10.37
C GLY A 111 -4.13 22.96 -10.52
N GLY A 112 -4.97 22.75 -9.51
CA GLY A 112 -6.39 23.15 -9.52
C GLY A 112 -7.32 22.26 -10.37
N ARG A 113 -6.81 21.16 -10.94
CA ARG A 113 -7.60 20.21 -11.71
C ARG A 113 -7.89 18.97 -10.88
N LYS A 114 -9.17 18.70 -10.64
CA LYS A 114 -9.62 17.46 -10.01
C LYS A 114 -9.61 16.31 -11.01
N LYS A 115 -9.11 15.18 -10.59
CA LYS A 115 -9.07 13.93 -11.36
C LYS A 115 -9.50 12.78 -10.47
N ARG A 116 -10.20 11.81 -11.06
CA ARG A 116 -10.55 10.56 -10.39
C ARG A 116 -9.52 9.49 -10.79
N ALA A 117 -8.86 8.89 -9.81
CA ALA A 117 -7.99 7.73 -9.98
C ALA A 117 -8.71 6.48 -9.46
N GLY A 118 -8.82 5.45 -10.28
CA GLY A 118 -9.46 4.19 -9.92
C GLY A 118 -8.66 3.38 -8.89
N ILE A 119 -9.39 2.60 -8.09
CA ILE A 119 -8.84 1.58 -7.19
C ILE A 119 -9.31 0.22 -7.71
N THR A 120 -8.37 -0.61 -8.12
CA THR A 120 -8.68 -1.96 -8.59
C THR A 120 -9.18 -2.82 -7.43
N ARG A 121 -8.44 -2.81 -6.31
CA ARG A 121 -8.67 -3.69 -5.16
C ARG A 121 -8.04 -3.18 -3.87
N VAL A 122 -8.62 -3.60 -2.76
CA VAL A 122 -8.13 -3.44 -1.39
C VAL A 122 -8.23 -4.81 -0.70
N HIS A 123 -7.11 -5.35 -0.24
CA HIS A 123 -7.08 -6.69 0.33
C HIS A 123 -6.11 -6.83 1.50
N LEU A 124 -6.28 -7.91 2.26
CA LEU A 124 -5.44 -8.23 3.41
C LEU A 124 -4.34 -9.22 3.05
N GLU A 125 -3.21 -9.04 3.70
CA GLU A 125 -2.14 -10.00 3.77
C GLU A 125 -1.41 -9.90 5.12
N GLU A 126 -0.53 -10.84 5.38
CA GLU A 126 0.44 -10.72 6.47
C GLU A 126 1.76 -10.15 5.98
N ASP A 127 2.41 -9.37 6.83
CA ASP A 127 3.76 -8.88 6.55
C ASP A 127 4.83 -9.96 6.82
N VAL A 128 5.99 -9.77 6.19
CA VAL A 128 7.17 -10.62 6.33
C VAL A 128 8.06 -10.18 7.51
N ALA A 129 9.00 -11.03 7.92
CA ALA A 129 10.05 -10.66 8.86
C ALA A 129 10.95 -9.53 8.29
N LYS A 130 11.82 -8.97 9.13
CA LYS A 130 12.81 -7.98 8.72
C LYS A 130 14.16 -8.67 8.52
N LEU A 131 14.83 -8.40 7.39
CA LEU A 131 16.23 -8.77 7.18
C LEU A 131 17.13 -7.58 7.46
N VAL A 132 18.21 -7.83 8.19
CA VAL A 132 19.29 -6.86 8.41
C VAL A 132 20.58 -7.47 7.89
N HIS A 133 21.06 -6.96 6.77
CA HIS A 133 22.33 -7.37 6.20
C HIS A 133 23.47 -6.71 6.95
N ARG A 134 24.46 -7.49 7.41
CA ARG A 134 25.67 -7.00 8.06
C ARG A 134 26.89 -7.51 7.32
N THR A 135 27.81 -6.59 7.07
CA THR A 135 29.17 -6.91 6.64
C THR A 135 30.06 -6.80 7.86
N SER A 136 30.75 -7.89 8.19
CA SER A 136 31.75 -7.96 9.23
C SER A 136 33.05 -7.26 8.79
N ILE A 137 33.87 -6.86 9.77
CA ILE A 137 35.15 -6.18 9.56
C ILE A 137 36.15 -7.08 8.80
N ASP A 138 36.02 -8.41 8.93
CA ASP A 138 36.82 -9.41 8.21
C ASP A 138 36.33 -9.68 6.76
N GLY A 139 35.32 -8.94 6.30
CA GLY A 139 34.75 -9.09 4.95
C GLY A 139 33.69 -10.19 4.83
N GLY A 140 33.37 -10.92 5.90
CA GLY A 140 32.22 -11.84 5.91
C GLY A 140 30.90 -11.07 5.82
N SER A 141 29.92 -11.56 5.06
CA SER A 141 28.56 -10.99 5.05
C SER A 141 27.54 -11.98 5.57
N CYS A 142 26.62 -11.52 6.41
CA CYS A 142 25.51 -12.32 6.91
C CYS A 142 24.21 -11.51 6.89
N SER A 143 23.08 -12.21 6.96
CA SER A 143 21.77 -11.60 7.10
C SER A 143 21.16 -12.06 8.41
N LEU A 144 20.75 -11.12 9.24
CA LEU A 144 20.06 -11.38 10.49
C LEU A 144 18.55 -11.28 10.25
N VAL A 145 17.78 -12.19 10.83
CA VAL A 145 16.32 -12.25 10.70
C VAL A 145 15.68 -11.82 12.01
N ASP A 146 14.83 -10.79 11.93
CA ASP A 146 13.95 -10.38 13.03
C ASP A 146 12.48 -10.64 12.66
N VAL A 147 11.89 -11.63 13.31
CA VAL A 147 10.55 -12.17 13.04
C VAL A 147 9.45 -11.40 13.78
N ASN A 148 9.80 -10.37 14.55
CA ASN A 148 8.85 -9.49 15.21
C ASN A 148 7.73 -8.97 14.28
N ARG A 149 8.09 -8.59 13.05
CA ARG A 149 7.14 -8.08 12.05
C ARG A 149 6.32 -9.17 11.35
N SER A 150 6.81 -10.41 11.30
CA SER A 150 6.11 -11.47 10.57
C SER A 150 4.72 -11.72 11.13
N GLY A 151 3.70 -11.71 10.26
CA GLY A 151 2.31 -11.90 10.65
C GLY A 151 1.57 -10.60 11.00
N VAL A 152 2.21 -9.42 10.99
CA VAL A 152 1.52 -8.14 11.22
C VAL A 152 0.51 -7.90 10.09
N PRO A 153 -0.72 -7.42 10.36
CA PRO A 153 -1.70 -7.22 9.30
C PRO A 153 -1.26 -6.10 8.36
N LEU A 154 -1.31 -6.42 7.08
CA LEU A 154 -0.91 -5.55 6.00
C LEU A 154 -2.07 -5.45 5.03
N MET A 155 -2.42 -4.22 4.65
CA MET A 155 -3.44 -3.96 3.67
C MET A 155 -2.77 -3.50 2.39
N GLU A 156 -3.03 -4.19 1.28
CA GLU A 156 -2.54 -3.81 -0.04
C GLU A 156 -3.68 -3.17 -0.85
N ILE A 157 -3.43 -1.94 -1.31
CA ILE A 157 -4.32 -1.11 -2.11
C ILE A 157 -3.67 -0.96 -3.49
N VAL A 158 -4.31 -1.51 -4.51
CA VAL A 158 -3.82 -1.47 -5.89
C VAL A 158 -4.66 -0.46 -6.68
N GLY A 159 -3.99 0.58 -7.18
CA GLY A 159 -4.60 1.59 -8.04
C GLY A 159 -4.66 1.15 -9.50
N GLU A 160 -5.67 1.63 -10.22
CA GLU A 160 -5.69 1.56 -11.68
C GLU A 160 -4.54 2.39 -12.27
N PRO A 161 -4.06 2.08 -13.50
CA PRO A 161 -3.02 2.84 -14.18
C PRO A 161 -3.57 4.16 -14.74
N ASP A 162 -4.18 4.98 -13.89
CA ASP A 162 -4.87 6.23 -14.23
C ASP A 162 -4.00 7.48 -14.08
N LEU A 163 -2.89 7.37 -13.35
CA LEU A 163 -2.00 8.50 -13.08
C LEU A 163 -1.15 8.82 -14.31
N ARG A 164 -0.93 10.11 -14.57
CA ARG A 164 -0.29 10.65 -15.79
C ARG A 164 0.94 11.48 -15.53
N SER A 165 1.26 11.76 -14.27
CA SER A 165 2.49 12.45 -13.92
C SER A 165 3.01 12.03 -12.54
N PRO A 166 4.32 12.23 -12.27
CA PRO A 166 4.87 12.04 -10.93
C PRO A 166 4.19 12.88 -9.85
N GLU A 167 3.70 14.08 -10.19
CA GLU A 167 2.93 14.95 -9.29
C GLU A 167 1.60 14.32 -8.91
N GLU A 168 0.85 13.78 -9.88
CA GLU A 168 -0.39 13.05 -9.60
C GLU A 168 -0.15 11.84 -8.69
N ALA A 169 0.96 11.11 -8.88
CA ALA A 169 1.33 9.99 -8.03
C ALA A 169 1.64 10.42 -6.59
N ARG A 170 2.34 11.55 -6.41
CA ARG A 170 2.58 12.12 -5.09
C ARG A 170 1.26 12.51 -4.41
N GLU A 171 0.39 13.25 -5.09
CA GLU A 171 -0.89 13.70 -4.52
C GLU A 171 -1.81 12.52 -4.18
N TYR A 172 -1.85 11.49 -5.02
CA TYR A 172 -2.54 10.23 -4.71
C TYR A 172 -2.06 9.64 -3.38
N LEU A 173 -0.74 9.52 -3.20
CA LEU A 173 -0.15 8.93 -2.00
C LEU A 173 -0.38 9.78 -0.74
N VAL A 174 -0.25 11.11 -0.85
CA VAL A 174 -0.51 12.06 0.24
C VAL A 174 -1.95 11.95 0.70
N LYS A 175 -2.89 11.93 -0.25
CA LYS A 175 -4.31 11.85 0.07
C LYS A 175 -4.69 10.49 0.64
N LEU A 176 -4.17 9.40 0.08
CA LEU A 176 -4.39 8.07 0.62
C LEU A 176 -3.88 7.97 2.06
N ARG A 177 -2.68 8.47 2.34
CA ARG A 177 -2.14 8.56 3.71
C ARG A 177 -3.06 9.36 4.64
N SER A 178 -3.53 10.52 4.20
CA SER A 178 -4.45 11.36 4.99
C SER A 178 -5.72 10.58 5.37
N ILE A 179 -6.34 9.89 4.41
CA ILE A 179 -7.53 9.05 4.66
C ILE A 179 -7.22 7.97 5.70
N LEU A 180 -6.14 7.20 5.53
CA LEU A 180 -5.78 6.12 6.47
C LEU A 180 -5.55 6.63 7.89
N GLN A 181 -4.90 7.79 8.04
CA GLN A 181 -4.68 8.43 9.33
C GLN A 181 -5.99 8.94 9.94
N TYR A 182 -6.88 9.51 9.12
CA TYR A 182 -8.19 10.02 9.57
C TYR A 182 -9.12 8.91 10.08
N LEU A 183 -9.10 7.77 9.38
CA LEU A 183 -9.81 6.56 9.81
C LEU A 183 -9.20 5.93 11.08
N GLY A 184 -7.95 6.25 11.40
CA GLY A 184 -7.22 5.68 12.53
C GLY A 184 -6.76 4.23 12.31
N VAL A 185 -6.80 3.75 11.07
CA VAL A 185 -6.50 2.34 10.72
C VAL A 185 -5.01 2.08 10.54
N SER A 186 -4.19 3.10 10.28
CA SER A 186 -2.74 3.01 10.11
C SER A 186 -2.05 4.31 10.54
N THR A 187 -0.80 4.23 11.01
CA THR A 187 0.05 5.41 11.17
C THR A 187 0.50 5.97 9.82
N ALA A 188 0.48 5.14 8.77
CA ALA A 188 0.85 5.45 7.40
C ALA A 188 2.16 6.26 7.31
N ASN A 189 3.19 5.83 8.04
CA ASN A 189 4.52 6.44 8.05
C ASN A 189 5.47 5.63 7.16
N MET A 190 6.00 6.28 6.11
CA MET A 190 6.94 5.64 5.19
C MET A 190 8.31 5.38 5.83
N GLU A 191 8.77 6.26 6.72
CA GLU A 191 10.09 6.14 7.37
C GLU A 191 10.14 4.93 8.32
N GLU A 192 9.04 4.67 9.01
CA GLU A 192 8.86 3.49 9.87
C GLU A 192 8.53 2.21 9.08
N GLY A 193 8.30 2.32 7.76
CA GLY A 193 7.91 1.20 6.89
C GLY A 193 6.46 0.74 7.06
N SER A 194 5.63 1.47 7.81
CA SER A 194 4.19 1.20 7.96
C SER A 194 3.38 1.63 6.73
N PHE A 195 3.99 2.38 5.81
CA PHE A 195 3.44 2.72 4.50
C PHE A 195 4.51 2.51 3.43
N ARG A 196 4.27 1.61 2.47
CA ARG A 196 5.19 1.28 1.39
C ARG A 196 4.48 1.45 0.06
N CYS A 197 5.21 1.84 -0.98
CA CYS A 197 4.68 1.99 -2.32
C CYS A 197 5.65 1.38 -3.32
N ASP A 198 5.14 0.48 -4.14
CA ASP A 198 5.77 0.06 -5.39
C ASP A 198 5.06 0.77 -6.54
N ALA A 199 5.82 1.27 -7.51
CA ALA A 199 5.28 2.09 -8.59
C ALA A 199 5.50 1.41 -9.94
N ASN A 200 4.43 1.24 -10.69
CA ASN A 200 4.46 0.76 -12.06
C ASN A 200 4.40 1.97 -13.00
N ILE A 201 5.36 2.10 -13.92
CA ILE A 201 5.42 3.18 -14.90
C ILE A 201 5.69 2.65 -16.31
N SER A 202 4.93 3.17 -17.26
CA SER A 202 5.11 2.95 -18.70
C SER A 202 4.85 4.26 -19.45
N ILE A 203 5.22 4.29 -20.73
CA ILE A 203 4.86 5.37 -21.64
C ILE A 203 4.11 4.81 -22.84
N ARG A 204 3.24 5.62 -23.46
CA ARG A 204 2.57 5.28 -24.73
C ARG A 204 2.60 6.45 -25.70
N PRO A 205 2.66 6.24 -27.02
CA PRO A 205 2.49 7.33 -27.98
C PRO A 205 1.13 8.01 -27.76
N GLU A 206 1.06 9.34 -27.86
CA GLU A 206 -0.23 10.05 -27.76
C GLU A 206 -1.25 9.51 -28.78
N GLY A 207 -2.48 9.29 -28.31
CA GLY A 207 -3.58 8.74 -29.13
C GLY A 207 -3.53 7.22 -29.33
N SER A 208 -2.49 6.52 -28.85
CA SER A 208 -2.45 5.06 -28.83
C SER A 208 -3.19 4.48 -27.62
N SER A 209 -3.79 3.30 -27.78
CA SER A 209 -4.27 2.49 -26.64
C SER A 209 -3.19 1.58 -26.06
N GLU A 210 -2.10 1.34 -26.79
CA GLU A 210 -1.05 0.38 -26.42
C GLU A 210 0.11 1.06 -25.69
N SER A 211 0.36 0.61 -24.46
CA SER A 211 1.52 1.02 -23.67
C SER A 211 2.78 0.25 -24.07
N LEU A 212 3.92 0.94 -24.01
CA LEU A 212 5.22 0.29 -24.06
C LEU A 212 5.48 -0.53 -22.78
N ALA A 213 6.60 -1.26 -22.76
CA ALA A 213 6.92 -2.16 -21.66
C ALA A 213 6.90 -1.47 -20.29
N LYS A 214 6.23 -2.12 -19.33
CA LYS A 214 6.05 -1.65 -17.96
C LYS A 214 7.31 -1.86 -17.12
N VAL A 215 7.73 -0.83 -16.40
CA VAL A 215 8.79 -0.90 -15.40
C VAL A 215 8.17 -0.80 -14.02
N GLU A 216 8.58 -1.70 -13.12
CA GLU A 216 8.20 -1.66 -11.70
C GLU A 216 9.38 -1.09 -10.90
N VAL A 217 9.17 0.03 -10.22
CA VAL A 217 10.16 0.69 -9.37
C VAL A 217 9.85 0.34 -7.92
N LYS A 218 10.86 -0.16 -7.20
CA LYS A 218 10.78 -0.52 -5.77
C LYS A 218 11.79 0.29 -4.93
N ASN A 219 11.72 0.11 -3.61
CA ASN A 219 12.63 0.70 -2.61
C ASN A 219 12.54 2.24 -2.50
N MET A 220 11.34 2.79 -2.60
CA MET A 220 11.08 4.23 -2.42
C MET A 220 10.53 4.49 -1.02
N ASN A 221 11.38 4.99 -0.12
CA ASN A 221 11.05 5.12 1.31
C ASN A 221 10.43 6.48 1.71
N SER A 222 10.13 7.35 0.74
CA SER A 222 9.45 8.64 1.00
C SER A 222 8.64 9.09 -0.20
N PHE A 223 7.65 9.97 0.00
CA PHE A 223 6.89 10.59 -1.09
C PHE A 223 7.79 11.33 -2.09
N LYS A 224 8.84 11.96 -1.57
CA LYS A 224 9.86 12.65 -2.38
C LYS A 224 10.64 11.65 -3.23
N ALA A 225 11.03 10.51 -2.67
CA ALA A 225 11.71 9.44 -3.40
C ALA A 225 10.82 8.88 -4.52
N VAL A 226 9.52 8.65 -4.25
CA VAL A 226 8.57 8.19 -5.28
C VAL A 226 8.49 9.19 -6.43
N TYR A 227 8.33 10.48 -6.12
CA TYR A 227 8.30 11.54 -7.13
C TYR A 227 9.57 11.56 -7.98
N HIS A 228 10.75 11.57 -7.35
CA HIS A 228 12.02 11.61 -8.07
C HIS A 228 12.28 10.35 -8.90
N ALA A 229 11.93 9.18 -8.37
CA ALA A 229 12.07 7.92 -9.07
C ALA A 229 11.20 7.85 -10.32
N LEU A 230 9.93 8.26 -10.22
CA LEU A 230 9.01 8.34 -11.36
C LEU A 230 9.45 9.37 -12.39
N ALA A 231 9.88 10.56 -11.95
CA ALA A 231 10.38 11.60 -12.86
C ALA A 231 11.68 11.18 -13.59
N TYR A 232 12.55 10.44 -12.91
CA TYR A 232 13.74 9.85 -13.54
C TYR A 232 13.36 8.80 -14.57
N GLU A 233 12.47 7.89 -14.18
CA GLU A 233 12.08 6.75 -15.01
C GLU A 233 11.28 7.18 -16.25
N GLU A 234 10.42 8.18 -16.13
CA GLU A 234 9.76 8.85 -17.25
C GLU A 234 10.78 9.36 -18.27
N LYS A 235 11.78 10.14 -17.83
CA LYS A 235 12.83 10.69 -18.69
C LYS A 235 13.67 9.58 -19.33
N ARG A 236 14.02 8.54 -18.58
CA ARG A 236 14.76 7.37 -19.07
C ARG A 236 13.99 6.68 -20.21
N GLN A 237 12.71 6.38 -19.99
CA GLN A 237 11.89 5.66 -20.97
C GLN A 237 11.71 6.49 -22.25
N ARG A 238 11.42 7.79 -22.12
CA ARG A 238 11.30 8.71 -23.27
C ARG A 238 12.60 8.79 -24.07
N LYS A 239 13.75 8.89 -23.40
CA LYS A 239 15.07 8.90 -24.05
C LYS A 239 15.35 7.59 -24.79
N ALA A 240 15.03 6.45 -24.19
CA ALA A 240 15.21 5.15 -24.84
C ALA A 240 14.31 5.01 -26.08
N ALA A 241 13.03 5.39 -25.97
CA ALA A 241 12.08 5.36 -27.07
C ALA A 241 12.50 6.31 -28.22
N ALA A 242 12.96 7.53 -27.90
CA ALA A 242 13.49 8.47 -28.90
C ALA A 242 14.74 7.96 -29.63
N GLN A 243 15.53 7.09 -28.99
CA GLN A 243 16.70 6.45 -29.59
C GLN A 243 16.36 5.16 -30.36
N GLY A 244 15.09 4.79 -30.48
CA GLY A 244 14.66 3.54 -31.10
C GLY A 244 15.06 2.29 -30.31
N LYS A 245 15.40 2.43 -29.01
CA LYS A 245 15.73 1.30 -28.15
C LYS A 245 14.45 0.63 -27.66
N LYS A 246 14.42 -0.71 -27.69
CA LYS A 246 13.31 -1.49 -27.16
C LYS A 246 13.28 -1.38 -25.64
N LEU A 247 12.17 -0.88 -25.09
CA LEU A 247 11.89 -0.97 -23.66
C LEU A 247 11.55 -2.41 -23.30
N ILE A 248 12.12 -2.90 -22.21
CA ILE A 248 11.88 -4.24 -21.67
C ILE A 248 11.16 -4.12 -20.33
N GLN A 249 10.40 -5.15 -19.99
CA GLN A 249 9.74 -5.24 -18.70
C GLN A 249 10.75 -5.73 -17.64
N GLU A 250 11.00 -4.90 -16.64
CA GLU A 250 12.00 -5.15 -15.59
C GLU A 250 11.56 -4.57 -14.24
N THR A 251 12.15 -5.08 -13.16
CA THR A 251 12.05 -4.45 -11.84
C THR A 251 13.33 -3.65 -11.59
N ARG A 252 13.17 -2.38 -11.22
CA ARG A 252 14.26 -1.46 -10.91
C ARG A 252 14.15 -0.98 -9.47
N GLY A 253 15.28 -0.72 -8.83
CA GLY A 253 15.35 -0.10 -7.51
C GLY A 253 15.70 1.38 -7.63
N TRP A 254 15.12 2.21 -6.77
CA TRP A 254 15.58 3.59 -6.59
C TRP A 254 16.83 3.63 -5.69
N VAL A 255 17.85 4.38 -6.11
CA VAL A 255 19.06 4.65 -5.32
C VAL A 255 19.15 6.16 -5.10
N GLU A 256 18.88 6.61 -3.87
CA GLU A 256 18.75 8.03 -3.52
C GLU A 256 20.08 8.78 -3.70
N GLU A 257 21.19 8.17 -3.30
CA GLU A 257 22.53 8.78 -3.37
C GLU A 257 22.96 9.08 -4.81
N GLU A 258 22.51 8.25 -5.74
CA GLU A 258 22.84 8.35 -7.17
C GLU A 258 21.73 9.01 -8.00
N VAL A 259 20.60 9.34 -7.37
CA VAL A 259 19.41 9.96 -7.99
C VAL A 259 19.01 9.24 -9.28
N LYS A 260 19.00 7.90 -9.25
CA LYS A 260 18.72 7.08 -10.43
C LYS A 260 18.01 5.78 -10.10
N THR A 261 17.30 5.23 -11.08
CA THR A 261 16.80 3.85 -11.01
C THR A 261 17.88 2.89 -11.53
N VAL A 262 18.09 1.77 -10.84
CA VAL A 262 19.05 0.73 -11.21
C VAL A 262 18.29 -0.57 -11.49
N SER A 263 18.66 -1.28 -12.57
CA SER A 263 18.07 -2.58 -12.87
C SER A 263 18.45 -3.59 -11.79
N GLN A 264 17.48 -4.27 -11.20
CA GLN A 264 17.72 -5.32 -10.22
C GLN A 264 17.56 -6.71 -10.84
N ARG A 265 16.51 -6.90 -11.63
CA ARG A 265 16.18 -8.17 -12.30
C ARG A 265 15.40 -7.94 -13.59
N SER A 266 15.71 -8.71 -14.62
CA SER A 266 14.81 -8.90 -15.76
C SER A 266 13.66 -9.83 -15.32
N LYS A 267 12.41 -9.52 -15.69
CA LYS A 267 11.23 -10.38 -15.40
C LYS A 267 11.19 -11.65 -16.27
N GLU A 268 12.34 -12.20 -16.67
CA GLU A 268 12.39 -13.48 -17.40
C GLU A 268 11.84 -14.66 -16.57
N TYR A 269 11.70 -14.48 -15.26
CA TYR A 269 10.95 -15.35 -14.37
C TYR A 269 9.90 -14.51 -13.62
N ALA A 270 8.74 -14.26 -14.24
CA ALA A 270 7.57 -14.01 -13.41
C ALA A 270 7.40 -15.25 -12.53
N HIS A 271 7.77 -15.15 -11.25
CA HIS A 271 7.69 -16.30 -10.36
C HIS A 271 6.25 -16.76 -10.34
N ASP A 272 6.01 -18.01 -10.75
CA ASP A 272 4.74 -18.67 -10.53
C ASP A 272 4.54 -18.80 -9.03
N TYR A 273 3.82 -17.83 -8.46
CA TYR A 273 3.49 -17.78 -7.04
C TYR A 273 2.54 -18.91 -6.64
N ARG A 274 2.04 -19.72 -7.59
CA ARG A 274 1.19 -20.89 -7.37
C ARG A 274 0.09 -20.56 -6.39
N TYR A 275 -0.68 -19.50 -6.66
CA TYR A 275 -1.78 -19.10 -5.79
C TYR A 275 -2.80 -20.22 -5.67
N PHE A 276 -3.22 -20.51 -4.44
CA PHE A 276 -4.36 -21.38 -4.17
C PHE A 276 -5.03 -20.99 -2.84
N PRO A 277 -6.32 -21.31 -2.66
CA PRO A 277 -7.04 -21.00 -1.41
C PRO A 277 -6.33 -21.55 -0.19
N GLU A 278 -6.24 -20.76 0.88
CA GLU A 278 -5.69 -21.17 2.18
C GLU A 278 -6.60 -22.23 2.83
N PRO A 279 -6.22 -23.52 2.86
CA PRO A 279 -7.09 -24.57 3.38
C PRO A 279 -7.30 -24.50 4.90
N ASP A 280 -6.39 -23.84 5.64
CA ASP A 280 -6.47 -23.74 7.09
C ASP A 280 -7.45 -22.65 7.56
N LEU A 281 -7.94 -21.81 6.63
CA LEU A 281 -8.90 -20.75 6.90
C LEU A 281 -10.17 -20.95 6.07
N PRO A 282 -11.36 -21.06 6.69
CA PRO A 282 -12.60 -21.09 5.93
C PRO A 282 -12.81 -19.74 5.21
N PRO A 283 -13.54 -19.74 4.08
CA PRO A 283 -13.94 -18.49 3.45
C PRO A 283 -14.82 -17.67 4.39
N MET A 284 -14.76 -16.35 4.23
CA MET A 284 -15.53 -15.39 5.02
C MET A 284 -16.72 -14.88 4.21
N ALA A 285 -17.90 -14.99 4.80
CA ALA A 285 -19.07 -14.23 4.37
C ALA A 285 -19.10 -12.90 5.11
N ILE A 286 -19.20 -11.80 4.38
CA ILE A 286 -19.30 -10.44 4.94
C ILE A 286 -20.78 -10.07 4.95
N ASP A 287 -21.34 -9.93 6.15
CA ASP A 287 -22.73 -9.55 6.33
C ASP A 287 -22.94 -8.08 5.90
N SER A 288 -23.87 -7.86 4.98
CA SER A 288 -24.35 -6.54 4.57
C SER A 288 -24.69 -5.61 5.74
N ARG A 289 -25.29 -6.13 6.83
CA ARG A 289 -25.62 -5.32 8.01
C ARG A 289 -24.37 -4.79 8.70
N HIS A 290 -23.33 -5.62 8.80
CA HIS A 290 -22.04 -5.20 9.34
C HIS A 290 -21.43 -4.10 8.47
N VAL A 291 -21.52 -4.22 7.14
CA VAL A 291 -21.03 -3.18 6.22
C VAL A 291 -21.78 -1.87 6.41
N GLU A 292 -23.11 -1.91 6.60
CA GLU A 292 -23.92 -0.73 6.92
C GLU A 292 -23.54 -0.10 8.26
N GLU A 293 -23.38 -0.89 9.32
CA GLU A 293 -22.90 -0.42 10.63
C GLU A 293 -21.52 0.27 10.53
N LEU A 294 -20.59 -0.29 9.74
CA LEU A 294 -19.29 0.33 9.52
C LEU A 294 -19.38 1.62 8.70
N LYS A 295 -20.31 1.68 7.74
CA LYS A 295 -20.56 2.87 6.95
C LYS A 295 -21.11 4.02 7.81
N GLU A 296 -21.98 3.71 8.77
CA GLU A 296 -22.49 4.69 9.75
C GLU A 296 -21.39 5.16 10.73
N ARG A 297 -20.44 4.28 11.05
CA ARG A 297 -19.28 4.61 11.90
C ARG A 297 -18.15 5.32 11.14
N LEU A 298 -18.25 5.41 9.82
CA LEU A 298 -17.22 6.05 9.01
C LEU A 298 -17.16 7.54 9.37
N PRO A 299 -16.02 8.05 9.85
CA PRO A 299 -15.91 9.47 10.14
C PRO A 299 -16.03 10.27 8.85
N GLU A 300 -16.49 11.52 8.97
CA GLU A 300 -16.43 12.47 7.87
C GLU A 300 -14.97 12.56 7.38
N LEU A 301 -14.76 12.27 6.09
CA LEU A 301 -13.43 12.27 5.50
C LEU A 301 -12.87 13.70 5.40
N PRO A 302 -11.53 13.87 5.36
CA PRO A 302 -10.89 15.20 5.42
C PRO A 302 -11.49 16.24 4.47
N GLU A 303 -11.72 15.88 3.20
CA GLU A 303 -12.25 16.80 2.20
C GLU A 303 -13.71 17.16 2.43
N ALA A 304 -14.55 16.17 2.78
CA ALA A 304 -15.95 16.43 3.08
C ALA A 304 -16.08 17.36 4.28
N ARG A 305 -15.27 17.11 5.31
CA ARG A 305 -15.19 17.96 6.49
C ARG A 305 -14.70 19.36 6.14
N ARG A 306 -13.65 19.49 5.35
CA ARG A 306 -13.14 20.80 4.91
C ARG A 306 -14.22 21.59 4.17
N ASP A 307 -14.88 20.97 3.19
CA ASP A 307 -15.92 21.61 2.39
C ASP A 307 -17.13 22.01 3.26
N ARG A 308 -17.45 21.20 4.29
CA ARG A 308 -18.45 21.55 5.31
C ARG A 308 -18.00 22.74 6.17
N LEU A 309 -16.78 22.73 6.72
CA LEU A 309 -16.28 23.84 7.56
C LEU A 309 -16.21 25.17 6.79
N LEU A 310 -15.84 25.13 5.50
CA LEU A 310 -15.89 26.26 4.59
C LEU A 310 -17.31 26.84 4.49
N SER A 311 -18.28 25.99 4.19
CA SER A 311 -19.67 26.41 3.94
C SER A 311 -20.42 26.82 5.22
N GLN A 312 -20.20 26.09 6.32
CA GLN A 312 -20.95 26.25 7.57
C GLN A 312 -20.41 27.39 8.43
N TYR A 313 -19.09 27.57 8.48
CA TYR A 313 -18.45 28.55 9.36
C TYR A 313 -17.80 29.72 8.62
N GLY A 314 -17.88 29.74 7.28
CA GLY A 314 -17.33 30.82 6.45
C GLY A 314 -15.81 30.94 6.52
N LEU A 315 -15.12 29.83 6.84
CA LEU A 315 -13.66 29.79 6.94
C LEU A 315 -13.02 30.02 5.57
N SER A 316 -11.77 30.48 5.57
CA SER A 316 -10.95 30.46 4.35
C SER A 316 -10.54 29.01 4.02
N LEU A 317 -10.21 28.75 2.74
CA LEU A 317 -9.68 27.44 2.33
C LEU A 317 -8.43 27.07 3.11
N TYR A 318 -7.56 28.05 3.36
CA TYR A 318 -6.35 27.86 4.15
C TYR A 318 -6.65 27.39 5.58
N ASP A 319 -7.59 28.05 6.27
CA ASP A 319 -7.94 27.69 7.65
C ASP A 319 -8.63 26.33 7.70
N ALA A 320 -9.53 26.05 6.75
CA ALA A 320 -10.23 24.77 6.68
C ALA A 320 -9.26 23.60 6.39
N ASP A 321 -8.30 23.77 5.48
CA ASP A 321 -7.25 22.78 5.21
C ASP A 321 -6.38 22.55 6.47
N LEU A 322 -6.02 23.62 7.19
CA LEU A 322 -5.23 23.50 8.41
C LEU A 322 -5.97 22.73 9.50
N LEU A 323 -7.23 23.09 9.78
CA LEU A 323 -8.05 22.45 10.80
C LEU A 323 -8.32 20.97 10.49
N THR A 324 -8.49 20.64 9.21
CA THR A 324 -8.77 19.28 8.75
C THR A 324 -7.53 18.44 8.48
N ALA A 325 -6.32 18.97 8.71
CA ALA A 325 -5.07 18.24 8.53
C ALA A 325 -4.94 17.00 9.43
N SER A 326 -5.59 17.01 10.60
CA SER A 326 -5.73 15.84 11.45
C SER A 326 -7.13 15.76 12.04
N ARG A 327 -7.61 14.54 12.27
CA ARG A 327 -8.92 14.31 12.86
C ARG A 327 -9.02 14.92 14.25
N ALA A 328 -7.98 14.75 15.08
CA ALA A 328 -7.96 15.29 16.44
C ALA A 328 -8.06 16.82 16.47
N MET A 329 -7.41 17.52 15.53
CA MET A 329 -7.50 18.99 15.44
C MET A 329 -8.89 19.45 15.00
N ALA A 330 -9.48 18.76 14.02
CA ALA A 330 -10.81 19.08 13.55
C ALA A 330 -11.89 18.78 14.61
N ASP A 331 -11.77 17.66 15.32
CA ASP A 331 -12.64 17.31 16.46
C ASP A 331 -12.52 18.38 17.56
N TYR A 332 -11.30 18.75 17.95
CA TYR A 332 -11.06 19.79 18.95
C TYR A 332 -11.65 21.16 18.55
N PHE A 333 -11.50 21.56 17.28
CA PHE A 333 -12.07 22.82 16.79
C PHE A 333 -13.59 22.82 16.91
N GLU A 334 -14.26 21.74 16.50
CA GLU A 334 -15.71 21.66 16.58
C GLU A 334 -16.23 21.54 18.01
N ASP A 335 -15.48 20.89 18.91
CA ASP A 335 -15.80 20.83 20.35
C ASP A 335 -15.68 22.20 21.05
N CYS A 336 -14.96 23.16 20.46
CA CYS A 336 -14.80 24.51 21.01
C CYS A 336 -15.85 25.52 20.52
N LEU A 337 -16.67 25.17 19.53
CA LEU A 337 -17.74 26.01 18.97
C LEU A 337 -19.02 25.89 19.81
#